data_AF-A0A6N7ADB7-F1
#
_entry.id   AF-A0A6N7ADB7-F1
#
_cell.length_a   1.000
_cell.length_b   1.000
_cell.length_c   1.000
_cell.angle_alpha   90.00
_cell.angle_beta   90.00
_cell.angle_gamma   90.00
#
_symmetry.space_group_name_H-M   'P 1'
#
loop_
_entity.id
_entity.type
_entity.pdbx_description
1 polymer ?
#
loop_
_entity_poly.entity_id
_entity_poly.type
_entity_poly.pdbx_seq_one_letter_code
_entity_poly.pdbx_strand_id
1 'polypeptide(L)'
;MKKITAGIALLMLLSLGLNACGAAPAVPTPTPVDVAAIHTAAMQTAIVELTRRAPTVTPTPTITPTPTVTNTPTVTPTNTPLRLSLADNLAIYVIETTDQENCKYYPVPIPINHGFTGDMLTDVRIAVSYLLNTKWAYSGNVTNPLSASNLYFSSVEVVGTELRLSLGGAIIRHDDQCLNNQARDQLHATIWTAIRRYEYPVIETISIWVDTILFDDIMLEG
;
A
#
# COMPACT_ATOMS: atom_id res chain seq x y z
N MET A 1 -13.01 -53.64 -30.82
CA MET A 1 -11.55 -53.45 -30.95
C MET A 1 -11.28 -52.28 -31.90
N LYS A 2 -11.06 -51.05 -31.40
CA LYS A 2 -10.63 -49.87 -32.20
C LYS A 2 -10.31 -48.67 -31.27
N LYS A 3 -9.14 -48.66 -30.61
CA LYS A 3 -8.65 -47.54 -29.77
C LYS A 3 -7.12 -47.49 -29.68
N ILE A 4 -6.40 -47.44 -30.80
CA ILE A 4 -4.91 -47.31 -30.77
C ILE A 4 -4.39 -46.16 -31.65
N THR A 5 -5.19 -45.57 -32.55
CA THR A 5 -4.64 -44.66 -33.57
C THR A 5 -4.48 -43.20 -33.15
N ALA A 6 -5.02 -42.77 -32.00
CA ALA A 6 -4.95 -41.36 -31.57
C ALA A 6 -3.67 -40.99 -30.79
N GLY A 7 -2.97 -41.96 -30.21
CA GLY A 7 -1.78 -41.70 -29.38
C GLY A 7 -0.50 -41.36 -30.16
N ILE A 8 -0.40 -41.82 -31.41
CA ILE A 8 0.84 -41.68 -32.20
C ILE A 8 0.95 -40.27 -32.80
N ALA A 9 -0.16 -39.62 -33.11
CA ALA A 9 -0.17 -38.26 -33.66
C ALA A 9 0.27 -37.20 -32.64
N LEU A 10 -0.05 -37.38 -31.35
CA LEU A 10 0.34 -36.46 -30.29
C LEU A 10 1.83 -36.57 -29.94
N LEU A 11 2.41 -37.77 -30.09
CA LEU A 11 3.84 -37.98 -29.82
C LEU A 11 4.75 -37.35 -30.90
N MET A 12 4.31 -37.29 -32.16
CA MET A 12 5.08 -36.64 -33.23
C MET A 12 5.04 -35.10 -33.16
N LEU A 13 3.97 -34.50 -32.63
CA LEU A 13 3.91 -33.04 -32.46
C LEU A 13 4.84 -32.55 -31.33
N LEU A 14 5.12 -33.39 -30.32
CA LEU A 14 5.96 -33.00 -29.19
C LEU A 14 7.46 -32.94 -29.53
N SER A 15 7.91 -33.67 -30.56
CA SER A 15 9.33 -33.70 -30.97
C SER A 15 9.80 -32.51 -31.80
N LEU A 16 8.89 -31.68 -32.34
CA LEU A 16 9.29 -30.51 -33.16
C LEU A 16 9.51 -29.23 -32.34
N GLY A 17 9.26 -29.23 -31.02
CA GLY A 17 9.33 -28.02 -30.18
C GLY A 17 10.69 -27.70 -29.56
N LEU A 18 11.69 -28.59 -29.62
CA LEU A 18 12.93 -28.45 -28.82
C LEU A 18 14.13 -27.77 -29.51
N ASN A 19 14.04 -27.34 -30.77
CA ASN A 19 15.22 -26.83 -31.51
C ASN A 19 15.31 -25.29 -31.64
N ALA A 20 14.52 -24.51 -30.90
CA ALA A 20 14.52 -23.04 -31.00
C ALA A 20 15.14 -22.34 -29.78
N CYS A 21 16.26 -22.86 -29.25
CA CYS A 21 17.05 -22.17 -28.24
C CYS A 21 18.43 -21.82 -28.82
N GLY A 22 18.46 -20.73 -29.60
CA GLY A 22 19.70 -20.11 -30.03
C GLY A 22 20.30 -19.31 -28.88
N ALA A 23 21.52 -19.63 -28.48
CA ALA A 23 22.26 -18.87 -27.49
C ALA A 23 22.44 -17.42 -27.98
N ALA A 24 21.81 -16.47 -27.28
CA ALA A 24 22.00 -15.06 -27.55
C ALA A 24 23.46 -14.66 -27.22
N PRO A 25 24.10 -13.82 -28.06
CA PRO A 25 25.43 -13.30 -27.76
C PRO A 25 25.40 -12.51 -26.45
N ALA A 26 26.38 -12.77 -25.58
CA ALA A 26 26.52 -12.05 -24.32
C ALA A 26 26.67 -10.55 -24.59
N VAL A 27 25.64 -9.77 -24.23
CA VAL A 27 25.70 -8.32 -24.24
C VAL A 27 26.61 -7.91 -23.07
N PRO A 28 27.67 -7.11 -23.32
CA PRO A 28 28.54 -6.64 -22.24
C PRO A 28 27.72 -5.82 -21.25
N THR A 29 27.68 -6.29 -20.00
CA THR A 29 27.02 -5.58 -18.90
C THR A 29 27.75 -4.26 -18.68
N PRO A 30 27.09 -3.10 -18.83
CA PRO A 30 27.70 -1.82 -18.53
C PRO A 30 28.01 -1.76 -17.04
N THR A 31 29.29 -1.57 -16.72
CA THR A 31 29.73 -1.31 -15.35
C THR A 31 29.06 -0.03 -14.85
N PRO A 32 28.24 -0.08 -13.79
CA PRO A 32 27.59 1.11 -13.27
C PRO A 32 28.65 2.07 -12.73
N VAL A 33 28.71 3.26 -13.30
CA VAL A 33 29.50 4.37 -12.77
C VAL A 33 28.70 5.01 -11.64
N ASP A 34 29.18 4.88 -10.41
CA ASP A 34 28.58 5.48 -9.23
C ASP A 34 28.86 6.99 -9.20
N VAL A 35 27.91 7.77 -9.74
CA VAL A 35 27.98 9.24 -9.77
C VAL A 35 27.71 9.85 -8.39
N ALA A 36 27.13 9.10 -7.44
CA ALA A 36 26.83 9.61 -6.10
C ALA A 36 28.12 9.80 -5.27
N ALA A 37 29.14 8.96 -5.49
CA ALA A 37 30.43 9.08 -4.80
C ALA A 37 31.22 10.35 -5.15
N ILE A 38 31.00 10.96 -6.33
CA ILE A 38 31.77 12.13 -6.79
C ILE A 38 31.21 13.44 -6.19
N HIS A 39 29.90 13.51 -5.93
CA HIS A 39 29.29 14.74 -5.43
C HIS A 39 29.50 14.98 -3.93
N THR A 40 29.76 13.94 -3.13
CA THR A 40 29.92 14.08 -1.67
C THR A 40 31.27 14.68 -1.25
N ALA A 41 32.32 14.55 -2.07
CA ALA A 41 33.65 15.05 -1.71
C ALA A 41 33.79 16.58 -1.82
N ALA A 42 32.95 17.26 -2.62
CA ALA A 42 33.09 18.69 -2.85
C ALA A 42 32.41 19.60 -1.80
N MET A 43 31.43 19.09 -1.03
CA MET A 43 30.75 19.88 0.00
C MET A 43 31.49 19.92 1.34
N GLN A 44 32.37 18.98 1.63
CA GLN A 44 33.06 18.93 2.93
C GLN A 44 34.16 20.00 3.09
N THR A 45 34.70 20.56 2.02
CA THR A 45 35.81 21.52 2.10
C THR A 45 35.36 22.96 2.38
N ALA A 46 34.10 23.33 2.08
CA ALA A 46 33.63 24.71 2.22
C ALA A 46 33.21 25.11 3.66
N ILE A 47 32.94 24.13 4.53
CA ILE A 47 32.41 24.41 5.88
C ILE A 47 33.53 24.74 6.88
N VAL A 48 34.77 24.28 6.62
CA VAL A 48 35.89 24.43 7.56
C VAL A 48 36.48 25.85 7.60
N GLU A 49 36.42 26.62 6.51
CA GLU A 49 37.00 27.97 6.49
C GLU A 49 36.15 29.05 7.19
N LEU A 50 34.83 28.86 7.31
CA LEU A 50 33.95 29.87 7.90
C LEU A 50 33.97 29.90 9.43
N THR A 51 34.43 28.85 10.11
CA THR A 51 34.44 28.80 11.59
C THR A 51 35.63 29.51 12.23
N ARG A 52 36.65 29.91 11.46
CA ARG A 52 37.94 30.40 12.01
C ARG A 52 37.97 31.89 12.39
N ARG A 53 36.93 32.68 12.08
CA ARG A 53 36.92 34.14 12.36
C ARG A 53 35.75 34.62 13.22
N ALA A 54 35.21 33.77 14.10
CA ALA A 54 34.24 34.25 15.08
C ALA A 54 34.94 35.06 16.19
N PRO A 55 34.54 36.31 16.46
CA PRO A 55 35.08 37.11 17.56
C PRO A 55 34.71 36.46 18.91
N THR A 56 35.69 36.38 19.81
CA THR A 56 35.52 35.88 21.17
C THR A 56 34.60 36.82 21.94
N VAL A 57 33.34 36.42 22.13
CA VAL A 57 32.35 37.20 22.87
C VAL A 57 32.61 36.98 24.36
N THR A 58 32.95 38.05 25.09
CA THR A 58 33.11 38.02 26.55
C THR A 58 31.78 37.64 27.19
N PRO A 59 31.71 36.59 28.03
CA PRO A 59 30.45 36.18 28.64
C PRO A 59 29.99 37.24 29.64
N THR A 60 28.82 37.83 29.37
CA THR A 60 28.10 38.67 30.33
C THR A 60 27.67 37.83 31.54
N PRO A 61 27.85 38.30 32.79
CA PRO A 61 27.44 37.55 33.97
C PRO A 61 25.95 37.23 33.89
N THR A 62 25.65 35.94 33.89
CA THR A 62 24.28 35.44 33.79
C THR A 62 23.59 35.61 35.14
N ILE A 63 22.58 36.47 35.20
CA ILE A 63 21.71 36.59 36.36
C ILE A 63 20.97 35.27 36.49
N THR A 64 21.28 34.51 37.54
CA THR A 64 20.61 33.22 37.80
C THR A 64 19.21 33.53 38.33
N PRO A 65 18.13 33.25 37.58
CA PRO A 65 16.79 33.49 38.07
C PRO A 65 16.52 32.53 39.24
N THR A 66 16.09 33.10 40.36
CA THR A 66 15.56 32.32 41.49
C THR A 66 14.39 31.48 40.99
N PRO A 67 14.35 30.16 41.23
CA PRO A 67 13.28 29.31 40.75
C PRO A 67 11.98 29.71 41.46
N THR A 68 11.08 30.34 40.70
CA THR A 68 9.71 30.56 41.15
C THR A 68 9.03 29.20 41.21
N VAL A 69 8.52 28.81 42.37
CA VAL A 69 7.70 27.60 42.53
C VAL A 69 6.39 27.84 41.81
N THR A 70 6.35 27.52 40.53
CA THR A 70 5.12 27.53 39.74
C THR A 70 4.31 26.32 40.17
N ASN A 71 3.21 26.55 40.88
CA ASN A 71 2.21 25.53 41.13
C ASN A 71 1.80 24.93 39.79
N THR A 72 2.26 23.71 39.52
CA THR A 72 1.92 23.01 38.30
C THR A 72 0.43 22.71 38.38
N PRO A 73 -0.42 23.26 37.50
CA PRO A 73 -1.83 22.94 37.55
C PRO A 73 -1.97 21.43 37.35
N THR A 74 -2.59 20.77 38.32
CA THR A 74 -2.99 19.36 38.17
C THR A 74 -3.98 19.30 37.02
N VAL A 75 -3.52 18.84 35.86
CA VAL A 75 -4.38 18.66 34.69
C VAL A 75 -5.25 17.44 34.98
N THR A 76 -6.46 17.67 35.45
CA THR A 76 -7.48 16.61 35.51
C THR A 76 -7.71 16.16 34.07
N PRO A 77 -7.46 14.89 33.71
CA PRO A 77 -7.71 14.43 32.36
C PRO A 77 -9.22 14.53 32.09
N THR A 78 -9.59 15.50 31.26
CA THR A 78 -10.93 15.54 30.70
C THR A 78 -11.04 14.36 29.76
N ASN A 79 -11.87 13.37 30.13
CA ASN A 79 -12.27 12.28 29.25
C ASN A 79 -13.15 12.84 28.12
N THR A 80 -12.56 13.63 27.23
CA THR A 80 -13.22 14.02 25.98
C THR A 80 -13.23 12.77 25.11
N PRO A 81 -14.41 12.25 24.72
CA PRO A 81 -14.47 11.10 23.82
C PRO A 81 -13.69 11.46 22.55
N LEU A 82 -12.66 10.67 22.25
CA LEU A 82 -11.83 10.87 21.08
C LEU A 82 -12.69 10.63 19.84
N ARG A 83 -13.26 11.70 19.28
CA ARG A 83 -13.95 11.63 18.00
C ARG A 83 -12.88 11.50 16.92
N LEU A 84 -12.66 10.28 16.44
CA LEU A 84 -11.80 10.02 15.29
C LEU A 84 -12.40 10.77 14.09
N SER A 85 -11.71 11.82 13.68
CA SER A 85 -12.03 12.60 12.49
C SER A 85 -11.61 11.80 11.26
N LEU A 86 -12.53 11.60 10.32
CA LEU A 86 -12.24 10.98 9.03
C LEU A 86 -11.33 11.86 8.15
N ALA A 87 -11.20 13.14 8.49
CA ALA A 87 -10.21 13.99 7.87
C ALA A 87 -8.82 13.53 8.31
N ASP A 88 -8.57 13.39 9.61
CA ASP A 88 -7.20 13.31 10.13
C ASP A 88 -6.66 11.88 10.21
N ASN A 89 -7.52 10.88 10.02
CA ASN A 89 -7.16 9.48 10.14
C ASN A 89 -7.34 8.74 8.82
N LEU A 90 -6.51 7.71 8.64
CA LEU A 90 -6.74 6.69 7.64
C LEU A 90 -8.08 5.99 7.92
N ALA A 91 -8.67 5.42 6.88
CA ALA A 91 -9.89 4.65 6.98
C ALA A 91 -9.79 3.40 6.11
N ILE A 92 -10.39 2.32 6.60
CA ILE A 92 -10.72 1.17 5.77
C ILE A 92 -12.18 1.27 5.35
N TYR A 93 -12.53 0.67 4.22
CA TYR A 93 -13.91 0.59 3.79
C TYR A 93 -14.47 -0.80 4.04
N VAL A 94 -15.74 -0.83 4.40
CA VAL A 94 -16.57 -2.04 4.53
C VAL A 94 -17.87 -1.80 3.78
N ILE A 95 -18.68 -2.82 3.59
CA ILE A 95 -19.82 -2.74 2.68
C ILE A 95 -21.13 -2.76 3.45
N GLU A 96 -21.94 -1.71 3.29
CA GLU A 96 -23.34 -1.73 3.68
C GLU A 96 -24.19 -2.17 2.47
N THR A 97 -24.80 -3.35 2.56
CA THR A 97 -25.68 -3.85 1.51
C THR A 97 -27.08 -3.29 1.74
N THR A 98 -27.62 -2.62 0.74
CA THR A 98 -28.98 -2.04 0.81
C THR A 98 -30.01 -2.87 0.07
N ASP A 99 -29.58 -3.58 -0.98
CA ASP A 99 -30.43 -4.45 -1.79
C ASP A 99 -29.57 -5.55 -2.43
N GLN A 100 -29.64 -6.76 -1.88
CA GLN A 100 -28.82 -7.89 -2.33
C GLN A 100 -29.24 -8.40 -3.71
N GLU A 101 -30.55 -8.38 -4.03
CA GLU A 101 -31.06 -8.89 -5.31
C GLU A 101 -30.59 -8.04 -6.50
N ASN A 102 -30.41 -6.74 -6.29
CA ASN A 102 -29.95 -5.81 -7.33
C ASN A 102 -28.47 -5.39 -7.18
N CYS A 103 -27.69 -6.12 -6.39
CA CYS A 103 -26.31 -5.79 -6.03
C CYS A 103 -26.11 -4.32 -5.62
N LYS A 104 -27.03 -3.69 -4.88
CA LYS A 104 -26.84 -2.30 -4.42
C LYS A 104 -26.22 -2.28 -3.04
N TYR A 105 -25.07 -1.63 -2.98
CA TYR A 105 -24.29 -1.48 -1.76
C TYR A 105 -23.51 -0.18 -1.78
N TYR A 106 -23.03 0.24 -0.61
CA TYR A 106 -22.21 1.43 -0.46
C TYR A 106 -20.97 1.11 0.39
N PRO A 107 -19.77 1.54 -0.05
CA PRO A 107 -18.59 1.53 0.81
C PRO A 107 -18.78 2.51 1.97
N VAL A 108 -18.70 2.00 3.20
CA VAL A 108 -18.77 2.78 4.44
C VAL A 108 -17.36 2.91 5.03
N PRO A 109 -16.85 4.13 5.24
CA PRO A 109 -15.53 4.32 5.85
C PRO A 109 -15.58 4.04 7.35
N ILE A 110 -14.64 3.24 7.83
CA ILE A 110 -14.34 3.05 9.24
C ILE A 110 -12.97 3.68 9.51
N PRO A 111 -12.89 4.80 10.26
CA PRO A 111 -11.61 5.36 10.64
C PRO A 111 -10.83 4.34 11.45
N ILE A 112 -9.57 4.16 11.10
CA ILE A 112 -8.63 3.42 11.94
C ILE A 112 -7.91 4.43 12.85
N ASN A 113 -7.46 3.99 14.02
CA ASN A 113 -6.72 4.85 14.96
C ASN A 113 -5.28 5.07 14.49
N HIS A 114 -5.12 5.56 13.26
CA HIS A 114 -3.85 5.83 12.62
C HIS A 114 -3.98 7.07 11.72
N GLY A 115 -3.19 8.10 12.02
CA GLY A 115 -3.12 9.31 11.19
C GLY A 115 -2.44 9.06 9.84
N PHE A 116 -2.60 9.97 8.90
CA PHE A 116 -1.78 9.98 7.68
C PHE A 116 -0.31 10.21 8.04
N THR A 117 0.61 9.46 7.43
CA THR A 117 2.04 9.58 7.69
C THR A 117 2.72 10.68 6.86
N GLY A 118 2.07 11.11 5.78
CA GLY A 118 2.65 12.00 4.78
C GLY A 118 3.46 11.26 3.71
N ASP A 119 3.56 9.94 3.79
CA ASP A 119 4.07 9.08 2.71
C ASP A 119 2.95 8.21 2.14
N MET A 120 2.61 8.44 0.87
CA MET A 120 1.48 7.79 0.20
C MET A 120 1.56 6.26 0.23
N LEU A 121 2.75 5.70 -0.04
CA LEU A 121 2.94 4.25 -0.10
C LEU A 121 2.84 3.61 1.28
N THR A 122 3.35 4.27 2.30
CA THR A 122 3.21 3.86 3.69
C THR A 122 1.74 3.90 4.13
N ASP A 123 1.00 4.95 3.78
CA ASP A 123 -0.43 5.07 4.11
C ASP A 123 -1.29 4.01 3.42
N VAL A 124 -1.04 3.72 2.14
CA VAL A 124 -1.69 2.61 1.42
C VAL A 124 -1.37 1.27 2.09
N ARG A 125 -0.08 1.02 2.40
CA ARG A 125 0.33 -0.20 3.09
C ARG A 125 -0.42 -0.37 4.42
N ILE A 126 -0.50 0.69 5.23
CA ILE A 126 -1.19 0.66 6.53
C ILE A 126 -2.67 0.37 6.33
N ALA A 127 -3.36 1.15 5.50
CA ALA A 127 -4.81 1.01 5.30
C ALA A 127 -5.17 -0.40 4.76
N VAL A 128 -4.46 -0.88 3.75
CA VAL A 128 -4.69 -2.22 3.18
C VAL A 128 -4.37 -3.30 4.21
N SER A 129 -3.25 -3.19 4.95
CA SER A 129 -2.91 -4.17 5.98
C SER A 129 -3.96 -4.23 7.09
N TYR A 130 -4.52 -3.09 7.50
CA TYR A 130 -5.62 -3.04 8.47
C TYR A 130 -6.86 -3.76 7.93
N LEU A 131 -7.23 -3.50 6.67
CA LEU A 131 -8.37 -4.16 6.04
C LEU A 131 -8.18 -5.69 5.99
N LEU A 132 -7.04 -6.17 5.50
CA LEU A 132 -6.78 -7.61 5.33
C LEU A 132 -6.63 -8.37 6.67
N ASN A 133 -6.16 -7.68 7.72
CA ASN A 133 -6.11 -8.23 9.07
C ASN A 133 -7.46 -8.18 9.80
N THR A 134 -8.46 -7.50 9.24
CA THR A 134 -9.80 -7.45 9.81
C THR A 134 -10.53 -8.76 9.50
N LYS A 135 -10.69 -9.63 10.52
CA LYS A 135 -11.27 -10.98 10.36
C LYS A 135 -12.75 -11.09 10.70
N TRP A 136 -13.41 -10.02 11.15
CA TRP A 136 -14.85 -10.07 11.33
C TRP A 136 -15.54 -10.03 9.97
N ALA A 137 -16.56 -10.87 9.77
CA ALA A 137 -17.36 -10.89 8.56
C ALA A 137 -18.50 -9.87 8.60
N TYR A 138 -19.11 -9.66 9.78
CA TYR A 138 -20.24 -8.76 9.98
C TYR A 138 -20.06 -7.91 11.23
N SER A 139 -20.53 -6.66 11.19
CA SER A 139 -20.62 -5.77 12.35
C SER A 139 -21.81 -4.82 12.18
N GLY A 140 -22.96 -5.15 12.79
CA GLY A 140 -24.19 -4.41 12.55
C GLY A 140 -24.66 -4.59 11.10
N ASN A 141 -24.89 -3.50 10.37
CA ASN A 141 -25.38 -3.53 8.97
C ASN A 141 -24.24 -3.57 7.92
N VAL A 142 -22.99 -3.56 8.36
CA VAL A 142 -21.83 -3.62 7.47
C VAL A 142 -21.23 -5.03 7.43
N THR A 143 -20.73 -5.38 6.26
CA THR A 143 -20.11 -6.66 5.93
C THR A 143 -18.70 -6.43 5.40
N ASN A 144 -17.80 -7.34 5.73
CA ASN A 144 -16.46 -7.41 5.19
C ASN A 144 -16.35 -8.64 4.26
N PRO A 145 -16.59 -8.50 2.95
CA PRO A 145 -16.56 -9.61 2.01
C PRO A 145 -15.17 -10.26 1.88
N LEU A 146 -14.09 -9.56 2.23
CA LEU A 146 -12.73 -10.12 2.24
C LEU A 146 -12.41 -10.95 3.49
N SER A 147 -13.29 -11.00 4.50
CA SER A 147 -13.03 -11.67 5.79
C SER A 147 -12.72 -13.17 5.68
N ALA A 148 -13.28 -13.86 4.69
CA ALA A 148 -13.02 -15.27 4.42
C ALA A 148 -11.69 -15.50 3.68
N SER A 149 -11.13 -14.47 3.04
CA SER A 149 -9.88 -14.55 2.31
C SER A 149 -8.67 -14.51 3.25
N ASN A 150 -7.61 -15.23 2.90
CA ASN A 150 -6.32 -15.20 3.58
C ASN A 150 -5.29 -14.44 2.74
N LEU A 151 -5.60 -13.18 2.46
CA LEU A 151 -4.73 -12.26 1.74
C LEU A 151 -3.81 -11.52 2.71
N TYR A 152 -2.61 -11.19 2.25
CA TYR A 152 -1.68 -10.33 2.96
C TYR A 152 -1.01 -9.34 2.00
N PHE A 153 -0.62 -8.19 2.54
CA PHE A 153 0.11 -7.17 1.80
C PHE A 153 1.52 -7.67 1.45
N SER A 154 1.93 -7.54 0.19
CA SER A 154 3.29 -7.87 -0.25
C SER A 154 4.08 -6.59 -0.55
N SER A 155 3.66 -5.81 -1.54
CA SER A 155 4.34 -4.57 -1.94
C SER A 155 3.36 -3.55 -2.52
N VAL A 156 3.77 -2.29 -2.55
CA VAL A 156 3.09 -1.23 -3.27
C VAL A 156 4.15 -0.33 -3.91
N GLU A 157 3.95 0.01 -5.17
CA GLU A 157 4.84 0.86 -5.94
C GLU A 157 4.04 1.75 -6.90
N VAL A 158 4.68 2.81 -7.39
CA VAL A 158 4.12 3.67 -8.45
C VAL A 158 4.92 3.43 -9.72
N VAL A 159 4.24 3.09 -10.81
CA VAL A 159 4.82 2.89 -12.13
C VAL A 159 4.16 3.87 -13.10
N GLY A 160 4.79 5.03 -13.31
CA GLY A 160 4.16 6.11 -14.08
C GLY A 160 2.99 6.74 -13.32
N THR A 161 1.78 6.69 -13.89
CA THR A 161 0.52 7.14 -13.25
C THR A 161 -0.29 5.99 -12.63
N GLU A 162 0.27 4.77 -12.64
CA GLU A 162 -0.35 3.58 -12.08
C GLU A 162 0.19 3.31 -10.66
N LEU A 163 -0.70 3.14 -9.69
CA LEU A 163 -0.36 2.56 -8.39
C LEU A 163 -0.56 1.05 -8.46
N ARG A 164 0.54 0.30 -8.32
CA ARG A 164 0.54 -1.16 -8.35
C ARG A 164 0.63 -1.72 -6.94
N LEU A 165 -0.43 -2.39 -6.51
CA LEU A 165 -0.50 -3.10 -5.25
C LEU A 165 -0.32 -4.60 -5.52
N SER A 166 0.67 -5.22 -4.88
CA SER A 166 0.84 -6.67 -4.89
C SER A 166 0.41 -7.25 -3.55
N LEU A 167 -0.49 -8.21 -3.59
CA LEU A 167 -0.96 -9.02 -2.50
C LEU A 167 -0.48 -10.45 -2.69
N GLY A 168 -0.30 -11.18 -1.59
CA GLY A 168 -0.11 -12.63 -1.62
C GLY A 168 -1.22 -13.34 -0.87
N GLY A 169 -1.26 -14.66 -1.01
CA GLY A 169 -2.14 -15.53 -0.24
C GLY A 169 -3.33 -16.08 -1.02
N ALA A 170 -4.35 -16.53 -0.30
CA ALA A 170 -5.50 -17.21 -0.89
C ALA A 170 -6.73 -16.31 -0.86
N ILE A 171 -7.29 -16.06 -2.04
CA ILE A 171 -8.53 -15.32 -2.21
C ILE A 171 -9.71 -16.30 -2.27
N ILE A 172 -10.76 -16.02 -1.50
CA ILE A 172 -12.01 -16.77 -1.58
C ILE A 172 -12.93 -16.02 -2.52
N ARG A 173 -13.26 -16.67 -3.62
CA ARG A 173 -14.24 -16.20 -4.58
C ARG A 173 -15.61 -16.81 -4.27
N HIS A 174 -16.64 -16.00 -4.41
CA HIS A 174 -18.03 -16.43 -4.22
C HIS A 174 -18.68 -16.79 -5.55
N ASP A 175 -19.65 -17.71 -5.53
CA ASP A 175 -20.52 -17.97 -6.69
C ASP A 175 -21.45 -16.78 -6.98
N ASP A 176 -21.68 -15.94 -5.98
CA ASP A 176 -22.45 -14.69 -6.10
C ASP A 176 -21.55 -13.56 -6.63
N GLN A 177 -21.83 -13.10 -7.85
CA GLN A 177 -21.11 -12.00 -8.49
C GLN A 177 -21.25 -10.67 -7.72
N CYS A 178 -22.36 -10.44 -7.01
CA CYS A 178 -22.50 -9.25 -6.18
C CYS A 178 -21.44 -9.24 -5.08
N LEU A 179 -21.20 -10.38 -4.41
CA LEU A 179 -20.21 -10.47 -3.32
C LEU A 179 -18.78 -10.26 -3.83
N ASN A 180 -18.47 -10.75 -5.04
CA ASN A 180 -17.16 -10.51 -5.66
C ASN A 180 -16.97 -9.02 -6.00
N ASN A 181 -18.00 -8.36 -6.54
CA ASN A 181 -17.98 -6.91 -6.81
C ASN A 181 -17.83 -6.10 -5.52
N GLN A 182 -18.51 -6.50 -4.44
CA GLN A 182 -18.37 -5.89 -3.12
C GLN A 182 -16.93 -6.02 -2.59
N ALA A 183 -16.31 -7.20 -2.68
CA ALA A 183 -14.92 -7.42 -2.30
C ALA A 183 -13.96 -6.54 -3.10
N ARG A 184 -14.22 -6.43 -4.41
CA ARG A 184 -13.46 -5.58 -5.31
C ARG A 184 -13.52 -4.12 -4.89
N ASP A 185 -14.72 -3.57 -4.80
CA ASP A 185 -14.95 -2.16 -4.52
C ASP A 185 -14.50 -1.78 -3.09
N GLN A 186 -14.61 -2.69 -2.12
CA GLN A 186 -14.10 -2.50 -0.77
C GLN A 186 -12.60 -2.20 -0.76
N LEU A 187 -11.81 -3.01 -1.49
CA LEU A 187 -10.36 -2.86 -1.55
C LEU A 187 -9.97 -1.60 -2.32
N HIS A 188 -10.59 -1.37 -3.49
CA HIS A 188 -10.36 -0.16 -4.30
C HIS A 188 -10.69 1.12 -3.51
N ALA A 189 -11.85 1.19 -2.83
CA ALA A 189 -12.25 2.36 -2.05
C ALA A 189 -11.28 2.65 -0.88
N THR A 190 -10.75 1.60 -0.26
CA THR A 190 -9.74 1.71 0.80
C THR A 190 -8.45 2.33 0.26
N ILE A 191 -7.96 1.87 -0.90
CA ILE A 191 -6.74 2.41 -1.52
C ILE A 191 -6.96 3.85 -1.98
N TRP A 192 -8.05 4.13 -2.69
CA TRP A 192 -8.39 5.47 -3.16
C TRP A 192 -8.43 6.49 -2.02
N THR A 193 -8.95 6.10 -0.86
CA THR A 193 -9.02 6.99 0.30
C THR A 193 -7.66 7.23 0.95
N ALA A 194 -6.79 6.23 0.96
CA ALA A 194 -5.42 6.41 1.43
C ALA A 194 -4.64 7.39 0.54
N ILE A 195 -4.90 7.42 -0.77
CA ILE A 195 -4.16 8.28 -1.71
C ILE A 195 -4.79 9.65 -1.99
N ARG A 196 -6.08 9.86 -1.70
CA ARG A 196 -6.82 11.09 -2.08
C ARG A 196 -6.23 12.42 -1.59
N ARG A 197 -5.38 12.39 -0.57
CA ARG A 197 -4.76 13.60 0.03
C ARG A 197 -3.47 14.01 -0.66
N TYR A 198 -2.94 13.15 -1.52
CA TYR A 198 -1.66 13.37 -2.17
C TYR A 198 -1.91 14.06 -3.51
N GLU A 199 -1.37 15.27 -3.67
CA GLU A 199 -1.46 16.03 -4.93
C GLU A 199 -0.53 15.46 -6.01
N TYR A 200 0.54 14.77 -5.60
CA TYR A 200 1.52 14.16 -6.49
C TYR A 200 2.09 12.86 -5.87
N PRO A 201 2.34 11.81 -6.66
CA PRO A 201 2.05 11.68 -8.09
C PRO A 201 0.54 11.64 -8.37
N VAL A 202 0.13 12.11 -9.56
CA VAL A 202 -1.25 11.95 -10.01
C VAL A 202 -1.45 10.47 -10.36
N ILE A 203 -2.08 9.74 -9.46
CA ILE A 203 -2.47 8.35 -9.70
C ILE A 203 -3.77 8.35 -10.49
N GLU A 204 -3.72 7.85 -11.72
CA GLU A 204 -4.87 7.74 -12.62
C GLU A 204 -5.52 6.36 -12.52
N THR A 205 -4.71 5.33 -12.30
CA THR A 205 -5.13 3.94 -12.27
C THR A 205 -4.55 3.20 -11.07
N ILE A 206 -5.30 2.21 -10.59
CA ILE A 206 -4.87 1.29 -9.55
C ILE A 206 -4.93 -0.12 -10.15
N SER A 207 -3.83 -0.84 -10.12
CA SER A 207 -3.83 -2.28 -10.38
C SER A 207 -3.51 -3.04 -9.10
N ILE A 208 -4.30 -4.06 -8.84
CA ILE A 208 -4.18 -4.92 -7.68
C ILE A 208 -3.86 -6.31 -8.20
N TRP A 209 -2.76 -6.88 -7.77
CA TRP A 209 -2.29 -8.20 -8.17
C TRP A 209 -2.36 -9.12 -6.96
N VAL A 210 -2.87 -10.34 -7.15
CA VAL A 210 -2.75 -11.43 -6.17
C VAL A 210 -1.78 -12.43 -6.78
N ASP A 211 -0.59 -12.52 -6.19
CA ASP A 211 0.58 -13.18 -6.75
C ASP A 211 0.91 -12.65 -8.16
N THR A 212 0.47 -13.34 -9.21
CA THR A 212 0.72 -12.97 -10.61
C THR A 212 -0.54 -12.70 -11.42
N ILE A 213 -1.72 -12.70 -10.79
CA ILE A 213 -3.02 -12.57 -11.44
C ILE A 213 -3.65 -11.24 -11.03
N LEU A 214 -4.28 -10.52 -11.97
CA LEU A 214 -4.99 -9.29 -11.66
C LEU A 214 -6.23 -9.61 -10.81
N PHE A 215 -6.35 -8.94 -9.67
CA PHE A 215 -7.46 -9.12 -8.72
C PHE A 215 -8.82 -8.83 -9.34
N ASP A 216 -8.89 -7.82 -10.21
CA ASP A 216 -10.10 -7.49 -10.96
C ASP A 216 -10.54 -8.66 -11.86
N ASP A 217 -9.60 -9.35 -12.52
CA ASP A 217 -9.90 -10.52 -13.35
C ASP A 217 -10.45 -11.67 -12.48
N ILE A 218 -9.83 -11.93 -11.32
CA ILE A 218 -10.29 -12.97 -10.38
C ILE A 218 -11.74 -12.70 -9.94
N MET A 219 -12.06 -11.44 -9.65
CA MET A 219 -13.36 -11.03 -9.11
C MET A 219 -14.46 -10.91 -10.16
N LEU A 220 -14.10 -10.59 -11.41
CA LEU A 220 -15.07 -10.33 -12.47
C LEU A 220 -15.33 -11.51 -13.40
N GLU A 221 -14.42 -12.48 -13.51
CA GLU A 221 -14.57 -13.63 -14.42
C GLU A 221 -15.57 -14.68 -13.92
N GLY A 222 -16.87 -14.39 -13.87
CA GLY A 222 -17.96 -15.32 -13.50
C GLY A 222 -19.04 -15.50 -14.55
#